data_AF-G3PL51-F1
#
_entry.id   AF-G3PL51-F1
#
_cell.length_a   1.000
_cell.length_b   1.000
_cell.length_c   1.000
_cell.angle_alpha   90.00
_cell.angle_beta   90.00
_cell.angle_gamma   90.00
#
_symmetry.space_group_name_H-M   'P 1'
#
loop_
_entity.id
_entity.type
_entity.pdbx_description
1 polymer ?
#
loop_
_entity_poly.entity_id
_entity_poly.type
_entity_poly.pdbx_seq_one_letter_code
_entity_poly.pdbx_strand_id
1 'polypeptide(L)'
;PDVQKHGRTVMAGVGDAVAKIDDLKGGLLNLSELHAFTLRVDPANFKILSHNLLVVMATMLPNDFTPEVHVSMDKFLAAVALALSEKYR
;
A
#
# COMPACT_ATOMS: atom_id res chain seq x y z
N PRO A 1 1.16 -21.48 6.02
CA PRO A 1 -0.12 -20.81 6.33
C PRO A 1 -0.42 -19.67 5.35
N ASP A 2 -1.62 -19.64 4.77
CA ASP A 2 -1.96 -18.79 3.61
C ASP A 2 -1.81 -17.29 3.85
N VAL A 3 -2.07 -16.82 5.07
CA VAL A 3 -1.90 -15.41 5.46
C VAL A 3 -0.45 -14.95 5.29
N GLN A 4 0.54 -15.75 5.72
CA GLN A 4 1.96 -15.41 5.58
C GLN A 4 2.39 -15.39 4.11
N LYS A 5 1.81 -16.27 3.29
CA LYS A 5 2.04 -16.28 1.84
C LYS A 5 1.48 -15.00 1.22
N HIS A 6 0.25 -14.62 1.56
CA HIS A 6 -0.37 -13.42 1.02
C HIS A 6 0.31 -12.14 1.51
N GLY A 7 0.74 -12.07 2.77
CA GLY A 7 1.51 -10.93 3.30
C GLY A 7 2.78 -10.66 2.50
N ARG A 8 3.48 -11.71 2.04
CA ARG A 8 4.63 -11.56 1.13
C ARG A 8 4.23 -10.98 -0.23
N THR A 9 3.10 -11.41 -0.79
CA THR A 9 2.55 -10.85 -2.03
C THR A 9 2.22 -9.36 -1.89
N VAL A 10 1.57 -8.97 -0.79
CA VAL A 10 1.24 -7.57 -0.50
C VAL A 10 2.51 -6.73 -0.38
N MET A 11 3.48 -7.16 0.43
CA MET A 11 4.72 -6.41 0.62
C MET A 11 5.59 -6.35 -0.65
N ALA A 12 5.54 -7.37 -1.51
CA ALA A 12 6.16 -7.29 -2.84
C ALA A 12 5.51 -6.20 -3.71
N GLY A 13 4.17 -6.08 -3.67
CA GLY A 13 3.46 -4.99 -4.35
C GLY A 13 3.81 -3.60 -3.79
N VAL A 14 3.98 -3.47 -2.47
CA VAL A 14 4.46 -2.22 -1.85
C VAL A 14 5.89 -1.91 -2.30
N GLY A 15 6.77 -2.90 -2.39
CA GLY A 15 8.14 -2.72 -2.92
C GLY A 15 8.15 -2.28 -4.39
N ASP A 16 7.29 -2.85 -5.22
CA ASP A 16 7.12 -2.42 -6.62
C ASP A 16 6.60 -0.98 -6.71
N ALA A 17 5.70 -0.57 -5.81
CA ALA A 17 5.25 0.82 -5.71
C ALA A 17 6.39 1.79 -5.36
N VAL A 18 7.33 1.40 -4.50
CA VAL A 18 8.53 2.23 -4.22
C VAL A 18 9.38 2.41 -5.49
N ALA A 19 9.58 1.36 -6.28
CA ALA A 19 10.34 1.44 -7.54
C ALA A 19 9.66 2.31 -8.61
N LYS A 20 8.36 2.58 -8.46
CA LYS A 20 7.51 3.33 -9.40
C LYS A 20 6.97 4.62 -8.79
N ILE A 21 7.64 5.15 -7.76
CA ILE A 21 7.12 6.26 -6.95
C ILE A 21 6.82 7.53 -7.76
N ASP A 22 7.55 7.76 -8.87
CA ASP A 22 7.33 8.91 -9.77
C ASP A 22 6.03 8.80 -10.58
N ASP A 23 5.55 7.59 -10.85
CA ASP A 23 4.27 7.33 -11.54
C ASP A 23 3.56 6.09 -10.96
N LEU A 24 2.98 6.25 -9.78
CA LEU A 24 2.21 5.19 -9.12
C LEU A 24 0.95 4.80 -9.91
N LYS A 25 0.32 5.75 -10.61
CA LYS A 25 -0.93 5.51 -11.34
C LYS A 25 -0.70 4.61 -12.55
N GLY A 26 0.26 4.96 -13.40
CA GLY A 26 0.65 4.10 -14.53
C GLY A 26 1.31 2.81 -14.04
N GLY A 27 2.16 2.92 -13.02
CA GLY A 27 2.94 1.82 -12.48
C GLY A 27 2.13 0.68 -11.83
N LEU A 28 1.00 1.00 -11.21
CA LEU A 28 0.13 0.05 -10.49
C LEU A 28 -1.18 -0.27 -11.23
N LEU A 29 -1.29 0.10 -12.51
CA LEU A 29 -2.52 -0.02 -13.30
C LEU A 29 -3.15 -1.41 -13.22
N ASN A 30 -2.37 -2.46 -13.51
CA ASN A 30 -2.85 -3.85 -13.49
C ASN A 30 -3.33 -4.27 -12.10
N LEU A 31 -2.71 -3.75 -11.04
CA LEU A 31 -3.09 -4.05 -9.66
C LEU A 31 -4.39 -3.32 -9.29
N SER A 32 -4.59 -2.10 -9.79
CA SER A 32 -5.87 -1.39 -9.66
C SER A 32 -7.01 -2.14 -10.36
N GLU A 33 -6.81 -2.63 -11.60
CA GLU A 33 -7.82 -3.41 -12.32
C GLU A 33 -8.18 -4.71 -11.60
N LEU A 34 -7.19 -5.41 -11.05
CA LEU A 34 -7.42 -6.61 -10.24
C LEU A 34 -8.31 -6.31 -9.03
N HIS A 35 -8.00 -5.24 -8.29
CA HIS A 35 -8.77 -4.86 -7.10
C HIS A 35 -10.17 -4.34 -7.44
N ALA A 36 -10.32 -3.62 -8.54
CA ALA A 36 -11.59 -3.04 -8.98
C ALA A 36 -12.55 -4.10 -9.56
N PHE A 37 -12.07 -4.92 -10.49
CA PHE A 37 -12.96 -5.75 -11.32
C PHE A 37 -13.08 -7.20 -10.83
N THR A 38 -11.99 -7.76 -10.31
CA THR A 38 -11.94 -9.16 -9.85
C THR A 38 -12.21 -9.28 -8.37
N LEU A 39 -11.41 -8.61 -7.53
CA LEU A 39 -11.51 -8.73 -6.07
C LEU A 39 -12.62 -7.86 -5.49
N ARG A 40 -12.96 -6.75 -6.16
CA ARG A 40 -13.99 -5.78 -5.78
C ARG A 40 -13.83 -5.29 -4.33
N VAL A 41 -12.59 -5.04 -3.93
CA VAL A 41 -12.27 -4.56 -2.58
C VAL A 41 -12.78 -3.13 -2.43
N ASP A 42 -13.56 -2.79 -1.40
CA ASP A 42 -13.93 -1.39 -1.18
C ASP A 42 -12.66 -0.54 -0.95
N PRO A 43 -12.46 0.57 -1.70
CA PRO A 43 -11.31 1.46 -1.55
C PRO A 43 -11.03 1.93 -0.12
N ALA A 44 -12.05 1.99 0.74
CA ALA A 44 -11.88 2.33 2.15
C ALA A 44 -10.95 1.35 2.90
N ASN A 45 -10.89 0.08 2.48
CA ASN A 45 -10.05 -0.94 3.12
C ASN A 45 -8.55 -0.70 2.91
N PHE A 46 -8.14 -0.01 1.85
CA PHE A 46 -6.73 0.34 1.67
C PHE A 46 -6.22 1.22 2.80
N LYS A 47 -7.03 2.18 3.27
CA LYS A 47 -6.67 3.05 4.40
C LYS A 47 -6.50 2.26 5.70
N ILE A 48 -7.36 1.26 5.92
CA ILE A 48 -7.28 0.38 7.08
C ILE A 48 -5.96 -0.41 7.06
N LEU A 49 -5.60 -0.98 5.91
CA LEU A 49 -4.34 -1.70 5.77
C LEU A 49 -3.13 -0.77 5.96
N SER A 50 -3.14 0.42 5.34
CA SER A 50 -2.08 1.41 5.48
C SER A 50 -1.83 1.79 6.94
N HIS A 51 -2.90 2.00 7.72
CA HIS A 51 -2.75 2.27 9.16
C HIS A 51 -2.10 1.11 9.93
N ASN A 52 -2.51 -0.14 9.64
CA ASN A 52 -1.89 -1.31 10.27
C ASN A 52 -0.39 -1.43 9.92
N LEU A 53 0.00 -1.11 8.68
CA LEU A 53 1.41 -1.08 8.28
C LEU A 53 2.20 -0.01 9.06
N LEU A 54 1.63 1.19 9.25
CA LEU A 54 2.26 2.25 10.07
C LEU A 54 2.44 1.82 11.52
N VAL A 55 1.43 1.17 12.12
CA VAL A 55 1.53 0.62 13.49
C VAL A 55 2.67 -0.39 13.58
N VAL A 56 2.75 -1.34 12.64
CA VAL A 56 3.83 -2.35 12.64
C VAL A 56 5.20 -1.71 12.42
N MET A 57 5.32 -0.71 11.54
CA MET A 57 6.58 0.03 11.36
C MET A 57 6.99 0.74 12.65
N ALA A 58 6.05 1.40 13.35
CA ALA A 58 6.33 2.05 14.63
C ALA A 58 6.78 1.07 15.72
N THR A 59 6.20 -0.12 15.78
CA THR A 59 6.58 -1.13 16.80
C THR A 59 7.88 -1.85 16.47
N MET A 60 8.17 -2.07 15.19
CA MET A 60 9.34 -2.86 14.75
C MET A 60 10.58 -2.02 14.51
N LEU A 61 10.43 -0.73 14.21
CA LEU A 61 11.51 0.20 13.88
C LEU A 61 11.50 1.45 14.80
N PRO A 62 11.47 1.29 16.14
CA PRO A 62 11.21 2.40 17.06
C PRO A 62 12.23 3.54 16.99
N ASN A 63 13.47 3.27 16.57
CA ASN A 63 14.52 4.28 16.42
C ASN A 63 14.49 4.97 15.05
N ASP A 64 14.05 4.26 14.01
CA ASP A 64 14.04 4.75 12.62
C ASP A 64 12.69 5.37 12.23
N PHE A 65 11.62 5.07 12.98
CA PHE A 65 10.28 5.62 12.74
C PHE A 65 10.14 7.02 13.36
N THR A 66 10.98 7.95 12.90
CA THR A 66 10.93 9.36 13.30
C THR A 66 9.64 10.03 12.78
N PRO A 67 9.26 11.22 13.29
CA PRO A 67 8.11 11.96 12.78
C PRO A 67 8.15 12.22 11.27
N GLU A 68 9.34 12.47 10.71
CA GLU A 68 9.55 12.68 9.27
C GLU A 68 9.36 11.39 8.48
N VAL A 69 9.83 10.25 9.00
CA VAL A 69 9.62 8.95 8.37
C VAL A 69 8.13 8.56 8.43
N HIS A 70 7.47 8.79 9.56
CA HIS A 70 6.04 8.55 9.72
C HIS A 70 5.24 9.35 8.69
N VAL A 71 5.43 10.67 8.60
CA VAL A 71 4.66 11.49 7.65
C VAL A 71 4.96 11.13 6.19
N SER A 72 6.19 10.70 5.90
CA SER A 72 6.59 10.25 4.56
C SER A 72 5.92 8.93 4.19
N MET A 73 5.91 7.96 5.10
CA MET A 73 5.26 6.66 4.89
C MET A 73 3.74 6.79 4.79
N ASP A 74 3.11 7.64 5.60
CA ASP A 74 1.67 7.93 5.52
C ASP A 74 1.29 8.51 4.16
N LYS A 75 2.03 9.54 3.69
CA LYS A 75 1.84 10.12 2.36
C LYS A 75 2.03 9.11 1.24
N PHE A 76 3.09 8.29 1.31
CA PHE A 76 3.36 7.25 0.33
C PHE A 76 2.22 6.22 0.28
N LEU A 77 1.79 5.69 1.42
CA LEU A 77 0.72 4.70 1.49
C LEU A 77 -0.64 5.28 1.07
N ALA A 78 -0.90 6.57 1.32
CA ALA A 78 -2.07 7.27 0.80
C ALA A 78 -2.05 7.39 -0.73
N ALA A 79 -0.88 7.68 -1.33
CA ALA A 79 -0.71 7.75 -2.78
C ALA A 79 -0.86 6.37 -3.43
N VAL A 80 -0.34 5.31 -2.80
CA VAL A 80 -0.56 3.92 -3.24
C VAL A 80 -2.04 3.56 -3.19
N ALA A 81 -2.74 3.87 -2.09
CA ALA A 81 -4.18 3.61 -1.97
C ALA A 81 -4.98 4.35 -3.07
N LEU A 82 -4.61 5.59 -3.39
CA LEU A 82 -5.23 6.35 -4.47
C LEU A 82 -5.00 5.67 -5.83
N ALA A 83 -3.75 5.27 -6.14
CA ALA A 83 -3.42 4.60 -7.39
C ALA A 83 -4.15 3.26 -7.55
N LEU A 84 -4.27 2.47 -6.48
CA LEU A 84 -5.06 1.23 -6.49
C LEU A 84 -6.55 1.47 -6.71
N SER A 85 -7.04 2.66 -6.35
CA SER A 85 -8.45 3.04 -6.51
C SER A 85 -8.78 3.65 -7.88
N GLU A 86 -7.79 3.86 -8.75
CA GLU A 86 -7.96 4.61 -10.01
C GLU A 86 -9.00 3.98 -10.96
N LYS A 87 -9.05 2.65 -11.05
CA LYS A 87 -9.93 1.92 -11.99
C LYS A 87 -11.31 1.57 -11.45
N TYR A 88 -11.67 2.09 -10.29
CA TYR A 88 -13.00 1.86 -9.69
C TYR A 88 -14.11 2.70 -10.35
N ARG A 89 -13.76 3.65 -11.23
CA ARG A 89 -14.67 4.57 -11.90
C ARG A 89 -14.37 4.65 -13.39
#